data_AF-A0ABD7ZAU6-F1
#
_entry.id   AF-A0ABD7ZAU6-F1
#
_cell.length_a   1.000
_cell.length_b   1.000
_cell.length_c   1.000
_cell.angle_alpha   90.00
_cell.angle_beta   90.00
_cell.angle_gamma   90.00
#
_symmetry.space_group_name_H-M   'P 1'
#
loop_
_entity.id
_entity.type
_entity.pdbx_description
1 polymer ?
#
loop_
_entity_poly.entity_id
_entity_poly.type
_entity_poly.pdbx_seq_one_letter_code
_entity_poly.pdbx_strand_id
1 'polypeptide(L)'
;MQPVLLATVHHPNISLPQLQQVVASVSKMFSAIYVTISSVTNNEIARLLDEAPKFHCRIIGPHGAADARRKVLEFGLRDVHYAASFFYCDFDKIVVAVERAEPALEAFVKRLQVVDGYQIVGRDSVVMRSYPATWRETEAITNKAASAVLGLPDLDITAGCCAFSQEAARYLLANSKGLLTDTEWPLICKAAKLPIVGIKVNFLPYDQAVNAGRDDDNWRGYASRLRLAYQALQSLEQGADSLNRTDPPKQVQVGWPYNGY
;
A
#
# COMPACT_ATOMS: atom_id res chain seq x y z
N MET A 1 13.67 -12.00 -8.15
CA MET A 1 13.57 -10.56 -7.81
C MET A 1 13.69 -10.37 -6.32
N GLN A 2 14.28 -9.25 -5.89
CA GLN A 2 14.45 -8.94 -4.47
C GLN A 2 13.22 -8.17 -3.92
N PRO A 3 12.67 -8.54 -2.76
CA PRO A 3 11.52 -7.87 -2.18
C PRO A 3 11.92 -6.53 -1.54
N VAL A 4 11.22 -5.46 -1.91
CA VAL A 4 11.40 -4.11 -1.36
C VAL A 4 10.11 -3.65 -0.70
N LEU A 5 10.17 -3.25 0.57
CA LEU A 5 9.03 -2.66 1.27
C LEU A 5 8.97 -1.16 1.01
N LEU A 6 7.78 -0.67 0.67
CA LEU A 6 7.44 0.74 0.64
C LEU A 6 6.37 0.98 1.71
N ALA A 7 6.60 1.93 2.62
CA ALA A 7 5.65 2.21 3.69
C ALA A 7 5.51 3.71 3.97
N THR A 8 4.37 4.09 4.56
CA THR A 8 4.14 5.45 5.05
C THR A 8 3.89 5.43 6.56
N VAL A 9 4.47 6.40 7.27
CA VAL A 9 4.32 6.57 8.71
C VAL A 9 3.70 7.94 8.99
N HIS A 10 2.58 7.95 9.72
CA HIS A 10 1.95 9.17 10.22
C HIS A 10 1.41 8.90 11.62
N HIS A 11 2.14 9.35 12.66
CA HIS A 11 1.74 9.19 14.06
C HIS A 11 1.41 7.73 14.44
N PRO A 12 2.36 6.79 14.30
CA PRO A 12 2.09 5.41 14.66
C PRO A 12 1.86 5.31 16.18
N ASN A 13 0.79 4.63 16.59
CA ASN A 13 0.53 4.35 18.00
C ASN A 13 1.33 3.11 18.42
N ILE A 14 2.64 3.30 18.60
CA ILE A 14 3.60 2.23 18.88
C ILE A 14 4.62 2.69 19.93
N SER A 15 5.01 1.80 20.83
CA SER A 15 6.10 2.06 21.77
C SER A 15 7.47 1.85 21.11
N LEU A 16 8.53 2.49 21.63
CA LEU A 16 9.89 2.30 21.09
C LEU A 16 10.38 0.83 21.14
N PRO A 17 10.19 0.06 22.24
CA PRO A 17 10.61 -1.35 22.25
C PRO A 17 9.87 -2.20 21.22
N GLN A 18 8.58 -1.95 21.04
CA GLN A 18 7.75 -2.60 20.04
C GLN A 18 8.23 -2.27 18.61
N LEU A 19 8.57 -0.99 18.36
CA LEU A 19 9.14 -0.55 17.10
C LEU A 19 10.48 -1.23 16.80
N GLN A 20 11.35 -1.42 17.79
CA GLN A 20 12.63 -2.14 17.62
C GLN A 20 12.42 -3.58 17.17
N GLN A 21 11.42 -4.27 17.73
CA GLN A 21 11.08 -5.62 17.33
C GLN A 21 10.58 -5.66 15.89
N VAL A 22 9.65 -4.76 15.52
CA VAL A 22 9.12 -4.64 14.16
C VAL A 22 10.25 -4.40 13.16
N VAL A 23 11.13 -3.43 13.44
CA VAL A 23 12.31 -3.11 12.62
C VAL A 23 13.20 -4.34 12.44
N ALA A 24 13.55 -5.04 13.52
CA ALA A 24 14.41 -6.21 13.46
C ALA A 24 13.80 -7.35 12.61
N SER A 25 12.48 -7.54 12.69
CA SER A 25 11.75 -8.53 11.90
C SER A 25 11.71 -8.16 10.42
N VAL A 26 11.29 -6.95 10.06
CA VAL A 26 11.17 -6.57 8.64
C VAL A 26 12.53 -6.45 7.95
N SER A 27 13.58 -6.04 8.65
CA SER A 27 14.94 -6.01 8.11
C SER A 27 15.47 -7.41 7.77
N LYS A 28 14.91 -8.49 8.33
CA LYS A 28 15.24 -9.87 7.91
C LYS A 28 14.47 -10.29 6.64
N MET A 29 13.26 -9.77 6.44
CA MET A 29 12.36 -10.17 5.36
C MET A 29 12.66 -9.44 4.03
N PHE A 30 13.01 -8.16 4.09
CA PHE A 30 13.17 -7.32 2.90
C PHE A 30 14.63 -7.02 2.59
N SER A 31 14.91 -6.79 1.30
CA SER A 31 16.24 -6.38 0.82
C SER A 31 16.51 -4.91 1.09
N ALA A 32 15.48 -4.06 0.96
CA ALA A 32 15.49 -2.65 1.34
C ALA A 32 14.08 -2.24 1.78
N ILE A 33 14.00 -1.22 2.65
CA ILE A 33 12.75 -0.69 3.18
C ILE A 33 12.77 0.83 2.99
N TYR A 34 11.85 1.36 2.20
CA TYR A 34 11.70 2.79 1.99
C TYR A 34 10.49 3.29 2.75
N VAL A 35 10.69 4.35 3.54
CA VAL A 35 9.65 4.90 4.38
C VAL A 35 9.57 6.41 4.20
N THR A 36 8.37 6.92 3.90
CA THR A 36 8.10 8.34 4.11
C THR A 36 7.52 8.54 5.50
N ILE A 37 8.12 9.44 6.27
CA ILE A 37 7.73 9.76 7.63
C ILE A 37 7.11 11.16 7.64
N SER A 38 5.87 11.27 8.13
CA SER A 38 5.23 12.57 8.31
C SER A 38 6.02 13.43 9.29
N SER A 39 6.23 14.72 8.98
CA SER A 39 7.01 15.67 9.79
C SER A 39 6.43 15.95 11.19
N VAL A 40 5.22 15.48 11.44
CA VAL A 40 4.51 15.57 12.73
C VAL A 40 4.66 14.29 13.59
N THR A 41 5.28 13.24 13.05
CA THR A 41 5.62 12.02 13.79
C THR A 41 6.60 12.31 14.92
N ASN A 42 6.48 11.58 16.03
CA ASN A 42 7.40 11.68 17.16
C ASN A 42 8.87 11.52 16.70
N ASN A 43 9.74 12.44 17.15
CA ASN A 43 11.15 12.48 16.75
C ASN A 43 11.95 11.21 17.14
N GLU A 44 11.63 10.57 18.26
CA GLU A 44 12.30 9.34 18.69
C GLU A 44 11.95 8.17 17.76
N ILE A 45 10.69 8.08 17.34
CA ILE A 45 10.24 7.08 16.35
C ILE A 45 10.91 7.35 15.01
N ALA A 46 10.94 8.61 14.55
CA ALA A 46 11.57 8.97 13.29
C ALA A 46 13.07 8.65 13.29
N ARG A 47 13.78 8.99 14.38
CA ARG A 47 15.21 8.70 14.54
C ARG A 47 15.48 7.20 14.55
N LEU A 48 14.68 6.42 15.27
CA LEU A 48 14.85 4.97 15.34
C LEU A 48 14.71 4.32 13.95
N LEU A 49 13.75 4.75 13.15
CA LEU A 49 13.57 4.28 11.78
C LEU A 49 14.72 4.72 10.85
N ASP A 50 15.23 5.94 10.99
CA ASP A 50 16.32 6.48 10.17
C ASP A 50 17.66 5.80 10.45
N GLU A 51 17.91 5.43 11.71
CA GLU A 51 19.13 4.73 12.15
C GLU A 51 19.06 3.20 11.92
N ALA A 52 17.90 2.67 11.51
CA ALA A 52 17.67 1.25 11.39
C ALA A 52 18.34 0.63 10.13
N PRO A 53 18.91 -0.59 10.24
CA PRO A 53 19.50 -1.27 9.09
C PRO A 53 18.49 -1.51 7.97
N LYS A 54 18.88 -1.18 6.73
CA LYS A 54 18.08 -1.29 5.49
C LYS A 54 16.89 -0.35 5.38
N PHE A 55 16.66 0.50 6.37
CA PHE A 55 15.66 1.55 6.27
C PHE A 55 16.26 2.75 5.55
N HIS A 56 15.50 3.27 4.60
CA HIS A 56 15.76 4.51 3.89
C HIS A 56 14.57 5.41 4.17
N CYS A 57 14.80 6.46 4.94
CA CYS A 57 13.72 7.32 5.44
C CYS A 57 13.73 8.68 4.74
N ARG A 58 12.53 9.23 4.52
CA ARG A 58 12.35 10.60 4.03
C ARG A 58 11.26 11.30 4.82
N ILE A 59 11.60 12.39 5.48
CA ILE A 59 10.62 13.22 6.19
C ILE A 59 9.85 14.07 5.17
N ILE A 60 8.51 14.07 5.27
CA ILE A 60 7.61 14.80 4.36
C ILE A 60 6.51 15.54 5.12
N GLY A 61 5.99 16.63 4.54
CA GLY A 61 4.81 17.32 5.08
C GLY A 61 3.51 16.48 4.96
N PRO A 62 2.52 16.69 5.84
CA PRO A 62 1.29 15.88 5.91
C PRO A 62 0.25 16.30 4.85
N HIS A 63 0.50 16.00 3.57
CA HIS A 63 -0.42 16.31 2.46
C HIS A 63 -1.38 15.15 2.10
N GLY A 64 -1.65 14.26 3.06
CA GLY A 64 -2.55 13.12 2.90
C GLY A 64 -1.86 11.83 2.43
N ALA A 65 -2.56 10.70 2.59
CA ALA A 65 -2.02 9.36 2.34
C ALA A 65 -1.59 9.15 0.88
N ALA A 66 -2.37 9.64 -0.09
CA ALA A 66 -2.04 9.47 -1.50
C ALA A 66 -0.75 10.20 -1.90
N ASP A 67 -0.47 11.38 -1.34
CA ASP A 67 0.80 12.09 -1.55
C ASP A 67 1.97 11.32 -0.96
N ALA A 68 1.84 10.84 0.29
CA ALA A 68 2.87 10.04 0.96
C ALA A 68 3.19 8.76 0.16
N ARG A 69 2.17 8.06 -0.33
CA ARG A 69 2.28 6.86 -1.16
C ARG A 69 3.04 7.11 -2.47
N ARG A 70 2.72 8.21 -3.16
CA ARG A 70 3.45 8.61 -4.38
C ARG A 70 4.91 8.97 -4.08
N LYS A 71 5.17 9.66 -2.98
CA LYS A 71 6.54 10.03 -2.58
C LYS A 71 7.39 8.84 -2.20
N VAL A 72 6.85 7.85 -1.47
CA VAL A 72 7.61 6.63 -1.15
C VAL A 72 7.83 5.77 -2.39
N LEU A 73 6.86 5.72 -3.31
CA LEU A 73 7.03 5.09 -4.62
C LEU A 73 8.16 5.74 -5.41
N GLU A 74 8.15 7.07 -5.55
CA GLU A 74 9.20 7.80 -6.26
C GLU A 74 10.58 7.56 -5.63
N PHE A 75 10.65 7.64 -4.30
CA PHE A 75 11.86 7.43 -3.53
C PHE A 75 12.42 6.02 -3.74
N GLY A 76 11.62 4.99 -3.52
CA GLY A 76 12.05 3.60 -3.69
C GLY A 76 12.39 3.26 -5.15
N LEU A 77 11.62 3.78 -6.12
CA LEU A 77 11.87 3.51 -7.53
C LEU A 77 13.18 4.12 -8.02
N ARG A 78 13.53 5.33 -7.56
CA ARG A 78 14.79 6.00 -7.91
C ARG A 78 16.00 5.29 -7.32
N ASP A 79 15.91 4.85 -6.07
CA ASP A 79 17.07 4.34 -5.33
C ASP A 79 17.31 2.83 -5.52
N VAL A 80 16.33 2.09 -6.03
CA VAL A 80 16.50 0.64 -6.27
C VAL A 80 17.17 0.37 -7.62
N HIS A 81 18.45 -0.02 -7.56
CA HIS A 81 19.32 -0.30 -8.71
C HIS A 81 19.42 -1.80 -9.08
N TYR A 82 18.41 -2.60 -8.73
CA TYR A 82 18.35 -4.04 -9.03
C TYR A 82 16.93 -4.47 -9.38
N ALA A 83 16.78 -5.67 -9.95
CA ALA A 83 15.48 -6.26 -10.27
C ALA A 83 14.68 -6.56 -8.98
N ALA A 84 13.61 -5.80 -8.75
CA ALA A 84 12.87 -5.80 -7.48
C ALA A 84 11.36 -6.01 -7.66
N SER A 85 10.76 -6.67 -6.66
CA SER A 85 9.32 -6.67 -6.42
C SER A 85 9.03 -5.60 -5.36
N PHE A 86 8.29 -4.55 -5.68
CA PHE A 86 7.83 -3.61 -4.67
C PHE A 86 6.60 -4.16 -3.96
N PHE A 87 6.58 -4.04 -2.64
CA PHE A 87 5.41 -4.29 -1.81
C PHE A 87 5.11 -3.03 -1.01
N TYR A 88 3.94 -2.44 -1.24
CA TYR A 88 3.44 -1.33 -0.48
C TYR A 88 2.51 -1.80 0.64
N CYS A 89 2.71 -1.27 1.85
CA CYS A 89 1.82 -1.47 2.99
C CYS A 89 1.96 -0.29 3.97
N ASP A 90 0.84 0.22 4.48
CA ASP A 90 0.86 1.23 5.55
C ASP A 90 1.62 0.68 6.78
N PHE A 91 2.46 1.49 7.43
CA PHE A 91 3.40 0.97 8.42
C PHE A 91 2.70 0.42 9.68
N ASP A 92 1.56 0.98 10.06
CA ASP A 92 0.73 0.47 11.16
C ASP A 92 0.20 -0.96 10.89
N LYS A 93 -0.06 -1.30 9.62
CA LYS A 93 -0.40 -2.67 9.21
C LYS A 93 0.81 -3.60 9.24
N ILE A 94 2.00 -3.11 8.90
CA ILE A 94 3.25 -3.87 9.06
C ILE A 94 3.52 -4.19 10.52
N VAL A 95 3.32 -3.22 11.43
CA VAL A 95 3.45 -3.42 12.88
C VAL A 95 2.55 -4.58 13.32
N VAL A 96 1.25 -4.50 13.02
CA VAL A 96 0.29 -5.53 13.41
C VAL A 96 0.56 -6.87 12.73
N ALA A 97 1.01 -6.87 11.47
CA ALA A 97 1.39 -8.08 10.75
C ALA A 97 2.56 -8.78 11.44
N VAL A 98 3.60 -8.06 11.87
CA VAL A 98 4.72 -8.65 12.61
C VAL A 98 4.25 -9.17 13.97
N GLU A 99 3.43 -8.41 14.70
CA GLU A 99 3.04 -8.84 16.05
C GLU A 99 2.06 -10.01 16.11
N ARG A 100 1.20 -10.13 15.09
CA ARG A 100 0.08 -11.07 15.12
C ARG A 100 0.22 -12.20 14.10
N ALA A 101 1.03 -12.00 13.07
CA ALA A 101 1.07 -12.89 11.90
C ALA A 101 2.45 -12.93 11.21
N GLU A 102 3.55 -12.75 11.95
CA GLU A 102 4.91 -12.69 11.39
C GLU A 102 5.23 -13.84 10.41
N PRO A 103 4.93 -15.13 10.74
CA PRO A 103 5.25 -16.22 9.84
C PRO A 103 4.49 -16.17 8.51
N ALA A 104 3.26 -15.63 8.54
CA ALA A 104 2.45 -15.46 7.34
C ALA A 104 2.98 -14.32 6.45
N LEU A 105 3.38 -13.20 7.05
CA LEU A 105 4.06 -12.11 6.35
C LEU A 105 5.37 -12.62 5.73
N GLU A 106 6.21 -13.31 6.51
CA GLU A 106 7.48 -13.86 6.03
C GLU A 106 7.28 -14.83 4.85
N ALA A 107 6.30 -15.73 4.96
CA ALA A 107 5.96 -16.67 3.90
C ALA A 107 5.47 -15.98 2.63
N PHE A 108 4.72 -14.87 2.76
CA PHE A 108 4.32 -14.04 1.63
C PHE A 108 5.54 -13.37 0.98
N VAL A 109 6.40 -12.72 1.77
CA VAL A 109 7.59 -12.01 1.26
C VAL A 109 8.55 -12.95 0.55
N LYS A 110 8.77 -14.16 1.08
CA LYS A 110 9.60 -15.20 0.44
C LYS A 110 9.09 -15.61 -0.94
N ARG A 111 7.77 -15.55 -1.17
CA ARG A 111 7.13 -15.90 -2.46
C ARG A 111 6.91 -14.69 -3.36
N LEU A 112 7.24 -13.48 -2.91
CA LEU A 112 6.95 -12.25 -3.62
C LEU A 112 7.80 -12.13 -4.90
N GLN A 113 7.20 -12.41 -6.05
CA GLN A 113 7.85 -12.32 -7.36
C GLN A 113 6.87 -11.68 -8.37
N VAL A 114 6.81 -10.34 -8.39
CA VAL A 114 5.92 -9.60 -9.31
C VAL A 114 6.73 -9.11 -10.50
N VAL A 115 7.01 -10.02 -11.45
CA VAL A 115 7.90 -9.77 -12.60
C VAL A 115 7.35 -8.63 -13.47
N ASP A 116 6.05 -8.68 -13.75
CA ASP A 116 5.32 -7.69 -14.52
C ASP A 116 3.99 -7.34 -13.82
N GLY A 117 3.51 -6.13 -14.08
CA GLY A 117 2.19 -5.70 -13.62
C GLY A 117 2.04 -5.45 -12.13
N TYR A 118 0.80 -5.64 -11.66
CA TYR A 118 0.29 -5.15 -10.38
C TYR A 118 -0.56 -6.20 -9.67
N GLN A 119 -0.37 -6.32 -8.37
CA GLN A 119 -1.03 -7.28 -7.51
C GLN A 119 -1.74 -6.55 -6.37
N ILE A 120 -3.07 -6.67 -6.34
CA ILE A 120 -3.89 -6.21 -5.22
C ILE A 120 -3.73 -7.23 -4.08
N VAL A 121 -3.24 -6.79 -2.92
CA VAL A 121 -2.99 -7.65 -1.76
C VAL A 121 -4.12 -7.42 -0.76
N GLY A 122 -5.18 -8.21 -0.91
CA GLY A 122 -6.39 -8.11 -0.11
C GLY A 122 -6.37 -8.96 1.16
N ARG A 123 -7.22 -8.65 2.13
CA ARG A 123 -7.47 -9.46 3.33
C ARG A 123 -8.36 -10.65 2.98
N ASP A 124 -8.01 -11.83 3.46
CA ASP A 124 -8.92 -12.97 3.40
C ASP A 124 -10.17 -12.76 4.27
N SER A 125 -11.14 -13.68 4.15
CA SER A 125 -12.40 -13.55 4.90
C SER A 125 -12.22 -13.62 6.42
N VAL A 126 -11.19 -14.30 6.92
CA VAL A 126 -10.92 -14.47 8.35
C VAL A 126 -10.36 -13.17 8.92
N VAL A 127 -9.36 -12.61 8.25
CA VAL A 127 -8.77 -11.32 8.58
C VAL A 127 -9.78 -10.20 8.42
N MET A 128 -10.57 -10.19 7.36
CA MET A 128 -11.61 -9.17 7.19
C MET A 128 -12.56 -9.13 8.39
N ARG A 129 -12.88 -10.27 9.02
CA ARG A 129 -13.75 -10.33 10.22
C ARG A 129 -13.16 -9.69 11.47
N SER A 130 -11.84 -9.46 11.55
CA SER A 130 -11.26 -8.73 12.69
C SER A 130 -11.55 -7.23 12.63
N TYR A 131 -11.97 -6.70 11.48
CA TYR A 131 -12.23 -5.27 11.31
C TYR A 131 -13.63 -4.87 11.83
N PRO A 132 -13.79 -3.62 12.30
CA PRO A 132 -15.09 -3.08 12.72
C PRO A 132 -16.16 -3.19 11.63
N ALA A 133 -17.42 -3.33 12.03
CA ALA A 133 -18.55 -3.47 11.09
C ALA A 133 -18.63 -2.29 10.11
N THR A 134 -18.40 -1.08 10.61
CA THR A 134 -18.35 0.16 9.82
C THR A 134 -17.36 0.06 8.66
N TRP A 135 -16.20 -0.58 8.86
CA TRP A 135 -15.20 -0.81 7.81
C TRP A 135 -15.65 -1.90 6.86
N ARG A 136 -15.97 -3.08 7.39
CA ARG A 136 -16.32 -4.27 6.58
C ARG A 136 -17.47 -3.99 5.62
N GLU A 137 -18.53 -3.34 6.10
CA GLU A 137 -19.73 -3.11 5.32
C GLU A 137 -19.53 -2.03 4.25
N THR A 138 -18.84 -0.94 4.57
CA THR A 138 -18.58 0.14 3.60
C THR A 138 -17.53 -0.27 2.57
N GLU A 139 -16.50 -1.01 2.98
CA GLU A 139 -15.48 -1.54 2.08
C GLU A 139 -16.04 -2.61 1.14
N ALA A 140 -17.04 -3.40 1.57
CA ALA A 140 -17.71 -4.36 0.70
C ALA A 140 -18.36 -3.69 -0.53
N ILE A 141 -18.88 -2.46 -0.38
CA ILE A 141 -19.44 -1.68 -1.49
C ILE A 141 -18.33 -1.35 -2.51
N THR A 142 -17.21 -0.80 -2.04
CA THR A 142 -16.06 -0.45 -2.88
C THR A 142 -15.47 -1.70 -3.56
N ASN A 143 -15.29 -2.78 -2.80
CA ASN A 143 -14.73 -4.04 -3.29
C ASN A 143 -15.59 -4.67 -4.39
N LYS A 144 -16.91 -4.61 -4.26
CA LYS A 144 -17.85 -5.07 -5.29
C LYS A 144 -17.72 -4.25 -6.58
N ALA A 145 -17.68 -2.93 -6.47
CA ALA A 145 -17.53 -2.06 -7.63
C ALA A 145 -16.17 -2.25 -8.32
N ALA A 146 -15.08 -2.29 -7.55
CA ALA A 146 -13.74 -2.53 -8.06
C ALA A 146 -13.63 -3.88 -8.79
N SER A 147 -14.25 -4.93 -8.24
CA SER A 147 -14.30 -6.26 -8.88
C SER A 147 -14.94 -6.18 -10.26
N ALA A 148 -16.06 -5.47 -10.39
CA ALA A 148 -16.76 -5.28 -11.66
C ALA A 148 -15.93 -4.46 -12.68
N VAL A 149 -15.37 -3.33 -12.25
CA VAL A 149 -14.58 -2.44 -13.12
C VAL A 149 -13.28 -3.09 -13.59
N LEU A 150 -12.59 -3.79 -12.68
CA LEU A 150 -11.32 -4.46 -13.00
C LEU A 150 -11.54 -5.80 -13.72
N GLY A 151 -12.74 -6.38 -13.65
CA GLY A 151 -13.03 -7.69 -14.26
C GLY A 151 -12.38 -8.84 -13.48
N LEU A 152 -12.21 -8.67 -12.17
CA LEU A 152 -11.58 -9.63 -11.27
C LEU A 152 -12.55 -9.96 -10.13
N PRO A 153 -12.91 -11.23 -9.91
CA PRO A 153 -13.84 -11.59 -8.85
C PRO A 153 -13.19 -11.49 -7.47
N ASP A 154 -14.02 -11.24 -6.44
CA ASP A 154 -13.63 -11.23 -5.02
C ASP A 154 -12.37 -10.38 -4.74
N LEU A 155 -12.32 -9.14 -5.24
CA LEU A 155 -11.24 -8.23 -4.84
C LEU A 155 -11.43 -7.69 -3.43
N ASP A 156 -10.33 -7.50 -2.71
CA ASP A 156 -10.29 -6.59 -1.56
C ASP A 156 -9.27 -5.48 -1.85
N ILE A 157 -9.75 -4.42 -2.49
CA ILE A 157 -8.92 -3.29 -2.94
C ILE A 157 -8.66 -2.31 -1.79
N THR A 158 -9.48 -2.33 -0.75
CA THR A 158 -9.42 -1.39 0.38
C THR A 158 -8.47 -1.83 1.48
N ALA A 159 -7.74 -2.93 1.31
CA ALA A 159 -6.74 -3.40 2.26
C ALA A 159 -5.56 -2.42 2.45
N GLY A 160 -5.38 -1.45 1.54
CA GLY A 160 -4.27 -0.50 1.60
C GLY A 160 -2.91 -1.14 1.30
N CYS A 161 -2.91 -2.30 0.64
CA CYS A 161 -1.72 -3.10 0.38
C CYS A 161 -1.69 -3.54 -1.09
N CYS A 162 -0.52 -3.46 -1.71
CA CYS A 162 -0.32 -3.94 -3.07
C CYS A 162 1.13 -4.34 -3.31
N ALA A 163 1.37 -5.13 -4.35
CA ALA A 163 2.69 -5.40 -4.85
C ALA A 163 2.76 -5.13 -6.36
N PHE A 164 3.90 -4.74 -6.86
CA PHE A 164 4.04 -4.37 -8.27
C PHE A 164 5.48 -4.44 -8.75
N SER A 165 5.62 -4.62 -10.06
CA SER A 165 6.90 -4.59 -10.76
C SER A 165 7.48 -3.18 -10.83
N GLN A 166 8.79 -3.07 -11.11
CA GLN A 166 9.42 -1.78 -11.43
C GLN A 166 8.80 -1.13 -12.68
N GLU A 167 8.34 -1.94 -13.64
CA GLU A 167 7.65 -1.42 -14.82
C GLU A 167 6.32 -0.74 -14.45
N ALA A 168 5.48 -1.42 -13.66
CA ALA A 168 4.24 -0.85 -13.15
C ALA A 168 4.51 0.42 -12.34
N ALA A 169 5.52 0.41 -11.47
CA ALA A 169 5.93 1.58 -10.68
C ALA A 169 6.18 2.84 -11.54
N ARG A 170 6.76 2.70 -12.74
CA ARG A 170 6.97 3.83 -13.66
C ARG A 170 5.68 4.40 -14.22
N TYR A 171 4.72 3.55 -14.58
CA TYR A 171 3.39 4.02 -15.01
C TYR A 171 2.66 4.71 -13.86
N LEU A 172 2.72 4.14 -12.66
CA LEU A 172 2.12 4.73 -11.47
C LEU A 172 2.72 6.12 -11.19
N LEU A 173 4.05 6.24 -11.18
CA LEU A 173 4.75 7.50 -10.93
C LEU A 173 4.41 8.58 -11.98
N ALA A 174 4.27 8.19 -13.25
CA ALA A 174 3.98 9.11 -14.34
C ALA A 174 2.53 9.62 -14.36
N ASN A 175 1.56 8.84 -13.86
CA ASN A 175 0.14 9.09 -14.09
C ASN A 175 -0.70 9.26 -12.82
N SER A 176 -0.24 8.84 -11.63
CA SER A 176 -1.02 8.94 -10.39
C SER A 176 -1.18 10.39 -9.93
N LYS A 177 -2.43 10.86 -9.87
CA LYS A 177 -2.82 12.22 -9.45
C LYS A 177 -4.06 12.24 -8.56
N GLY A 178 -4.74 11.11 -8.45
CA GLY A 178 -6.01 10.94 -7.75
C GLY A 178 -5.87 11.00 -6.24
N LEU A 179 -7.02 11.14 -5.61
CA LEU A 179 -7.16 11.18 -4.15
C LEU A 179 -6.97 9.80 -3.50
N LEU A 180 -7.29 8.72 -4.22
CA LEU A 180 -7.26 7.36 -3.71
C LEU A 180 -6.40 6.48 -4.61
N THR A 181 -5.20 6.18 -4.13
CA THR A 181 -4.23 5.34 -4.85
C THR A 181 -4.70 3.89 -4.97
N ASP A 182 -5.45 3.39 -3.98
CA ASP A 182 -5.97 2.02 -3.96
C ASP A 182 -6.83 1.70 -5.19
N THR A 183 -7.67 2.65 -5.62
CA THR A 183 -8.50 2.52 -6.82
C THR A 183 -7.78 2.99 -8.08
N GLU A 184 -6.98 4.06 -7.98
CA GLU A 184 -6.33 4.67 -9.14
C GLU A 184 -5.21 3.80 -9.72
N TRP A 185 -4.33 3.26 -8.87
CA TRP A 185 -3.13 2.53 -9.32
C TRP A 185 -3.45 1.29 -10.17
N PRO A 186 -4.37 0.39 -9.78
CA PRO A 186 -4.73 -0.72 -10.65
C PRO A 186 -5.35 -0.25 -11.96
N LEU A 187 -6.11 0.85 -11.99
CA LEU A 187 -6.66 1.39 -13.25
C LEU A 187 -5.56 1.92 -14.17
N ILE A 188 -4.54 2.59 -13.63
CA ILE A 188 -3.36 3.01 -14.41
C ILE A 188 -2.66 1.80 -15.02
N CYS A 189 -2.43 0.74 -14.23
CA CYS A 189 -1.81 -0.49 -14.75
C CYS A 189 -2.70 -1.17 -15.81
N LYS A 190 -4.03 -1.14 -15.65
CA LYS A 190 -4.98 -1.71 -16.62
C LYS A 190 -4.92 -0.93 -17.94
N ALA A 191 -4.89 0.41 -17.88
CA ALA A 191 -4.73 1.28 -19.04
C ALA A 191 -3.39 1.03 -19.75
N ALA A 192 -2.33 0.71 -19.00
CA ALA A 192 -1.03 0.33 -19.51
C ALA A 192 -0.97 -1.11 -20.08
N LYS A 193 -2.10 -1.84 -20.06
CA LYS A 193 -2.22 -3.25 -20.48
C LYS A 193 -1.30 -4.19 -19.69
N LEU A 194 -0.96 -3.80 -18.47
CA LEU A 194 -0.19 -4.65 -17.56
C LEU A 194 -1.10 -5.70 -16.90
N PRO A 195 -0.58 -6.89 -16.59
CA PRO A 195 -1.33 -7.87 -15.81
C PRO A 195 -1.77 -7.31 -14.46
N ILE A 196 -3.01 -7.60 -14.08
CA ILE A 196 -3.54 -7.29 -12.75
C ILE A 196 -4.09 -8.56 -12.15
N VAL A 197 -3.66 -8.86 -10.93
CA VAL A 197 -4.15 -10.00 -10.17
C VAL A 197 -4.58 -9.57 -8.77
N GLY A 198 -5.59 -10.23 -8.22
CA GLY A 198 -5.98 -10.11 -6.83
C GLY A 198 -5.53 -11.33 -6.04
N ILE A 199 -4.96 -11.13 -4.86
CA ILE A 199 -4.73 -12.21 -3.90
C ILE A 199 -5.34 -11.87 -2.54
N LYS A 200 -5.53 -12.90 -1.72
CA LYS A 200 -6.00 -12.79 -0.34
C LYS A 200 -4.91 -13.28 0.60
N VAL A 201 -4.69 -12.55 1.68
CA VAL A 201 -3.65 -12.84 2.68
C VAL A 201 -4.23 -12.82 4.09
N ASN A 202 -3.56 -13.56 4.98
CA ASN A 202 -3.94 -13.71 6.37
C ASN A 202 -3.04 -12.92 7.35
N PHE A 203 -2.10 -12.10 6.85
CA PHE A 203 -1.17 -11.32 7.68
C PHE A 203 -1.61 -9.87 7.95
N LEU A 204 -2.83 -9.48 7.56
CA LEU A 204 -3.33 -8.11 7.71
C LEU A 204 -4.43 -7.95 8.79
N PRO A 205 -4.34 -8.58 9.99
CA PRO A 205 -5.36 -8.43 11.01
C PRO A 205 -5.48 -6.97 11.47
N TYR A 206 -6.64 -6.65 12.02
CA TYR A 206 -6.90 -5.36 12.65
C TYR A 206 -6.55 -5.45 14.14
N ASP A 207 -5.79 -4.49 14.63
CA ASP A 207 -5.60 -4.26 16.06
C ASP A 207 -6.10 -2.86 16.41
N GLN A 208 -7.10 -2.78 17.29
CA GLN A 208 -7.71 -1.51 17.68
C GLN A 208 -6.69 -0.55 18.32
N ALA A 209 -5.70 -1.07 19.05
CA ALA A 209 -4.70 -0.21 19.68
C ALA A 209 -3.81 0.49 18.64
N VAL A 210 -3.61 -0.10 17.46
CA VAL A 210 -2.65 0.39 16.47
C VAL A 210 -3.34 1.02 15.26
N ASN A 211 -4.44 0.43 14.78
CA ASN A 211 -5.09 0.79 13.51
C ASN A 211 -6.37 1.61 13.67
N ALA A 212 -6.87 1.83 14.88
CA ALA A 212 -8.16 2.50 15.05
C ALA A 212 -8.14 3.93 14.52
N GLY A 213 -9.15 4.23 13.70
CA GLY A 213 -9.57 5.57 13.37
C GLY A 213 -10.50 6.14 14.45
N ARG A 214 -11.22 7.20 14.07
CA ARG A 214 -12.19 7.85 14.98
C ARG A 214 -13.57 7.21 14.81
N ASP A 215 -14.17 6.83 15.93
CA ASP A 215 -15.54 6.29 16.02
C ASP A 215 -15.80 4.99 15.24
N ASP A 216 -14.76 4.18 14.99
CA ASP A 216 -14.86 2.97 14.16
C ASP A 216 -15.86 1.93 14.71
N ASP A 217 -15.99 1.81 16.02
CA ASP A 217 -16.90 0.86 16.68
C ASP A 217 -18.30 1.44 16.95
N ASN A 218 -18.58 2.64 16.43
CA ASN A 218 -19.84 3.35 16.63
C ASN A 218 -20.51 3.63 15.28
N TRP A 219 -21.84 3.73 15.25
CA TRP A 219 -22.60 4.13 14.06
C TRP A 219 -22.13 5.46 13.45
N ARG A 220 -21.55 6.36 14.26
CA ARG A 220 -20.95 7.61 13.78
C ARG A 220 -19.78 7.39 12.82
N GLY A 221 -19.04 6.28 12.96
CA GLY A 221 -17.97 5.88 12.05
C GLY A 221 -18.45 5.66 10.62
N TYR A 222 -19.72 5.25 10.40
CA TYR A 222 -20.23 5.08 9.03
C TYR A 222 -20.16 6.37 8.21
N ALA A 223 -20.32 7.55 8.81
CA ALA A 223 -20.35 8.79 8.04
C ALA A 223 -19.03 9.06 7.31
N SER A 224 -17.89 8.88 7.99
CA SER A 224 -16.57 9.05 7.38
C SER A 224 -16.27 7.91 6.39
N ARG A 225 -16.62 6.67 6.75
CA ARG A 225 -16.35 5.48 5.94
C ARG A 225 -17.19 5.42 4.66
N LEU A 226 -18.46 5.82 4.70
CA LEU A 226 -19.30 5.96 3.52
C LEU A 226 -18.81 7.07 2.60
N ARG A 227 -18.29 8.18 3.15
CA ARG A 227 -17.66 9.23 2.34
C ARG A 227 -16.45 8.69 1.58
N LEU A 228 -15.59 7.92 2.25
CA LEU A 228 -14.46 7.25 1.61
C LEU A 228 -14.90 6.25 0.53
N ALA A 229 -15.93 5.44 0.82
CA ALA A 229 -16.49 4.50 -0.16
C ALA A 229 -17.03 5.25 -1.38
N TYR A 230 -17.76 6.35 -1.19
CA TYR A 230 -18.25 7.18 -2.29
C TYR A 230 -17.12 7.78 -3.12
N GLN A 231 -16.07 8.31 -2.48
CA GLN A 231 -14.89 8.81 -3.19
C GLN A 231 -14.19 7.69 -4.00
N ALA A 232 -14.15 6.47 -3.47
CA ALA A 232 -13.60 5.32 -4.17
C ALA A 232 -14.44 4.96 -5.41
N LEU A 233 -15.77 4.98 -5.30
CA LEU A 233 -16.67 4.78 -6.44
C LEU A 233 -16.46 5.85 -7.52
N GLN A 234 -16.36 7.13 -7.14
CA GLN A 234 -16.06 8.21 -8.09
C GLN A 234 -14.71 8.01 -8.79
N SER A 235 -13.68 7.59 -8.04
CA SER A 235 -12.37 7.28 -8.61
C SER A 235 -12.43 6.10 -9.59
N LEU A 236 -13.22 5.07 -9.30
CA LEU A 236 -13.40 3.91 -10.18
C LEU A 236 -14.15 4.29 -11.46
N GLU A 237 -15.20 5.10 -11.36
CA GLU A 237 -15.97 5.60 -12.50
C GLU A 237 -15.10 6.44 -13.45
N GLN A 238 -14.40 7.45 -12.90
CA GLN A 238 -13.48 8.29 -13.69
C GLN A 238 -12.37 7.47 -14.36
N GLY A 239 -11.81 6.50 -13.63
CA GLY A 239 -10.78 5.63 -14.17
C GLY A 239 -11.32 4.67 -15.24
N ALA A 240 -12.53 4.13 -15.07
CA ALA A 240 -13.19 3.27 -16.06
C ALA A 240 -13.41 4.01 -17.38
N ASP A 241 -13.87 5.27 -17.33
CA ASP A 241 -14.03 6.10 -18.53
C ASP A 241 -12.71 6.30 -19.26
N SER A 242 -11.61 6.42 -18.51
CA SER A 242 -10.27 6.59 -19.08
C SER A 242 -9.71 5.33 -19.75
N LEU A 243 -10.19 4.13 -19.39
CA LEU A 243 -9.77 2.87 -20.02
C LEU A 243 -10.17 2.77 -21.50
N ASN A 244 -11.14 3.56 -21.95
CA ASN A 244 -11.58 3.61 -23.34
C ASN A 244 -10.71 4.52 -24.22
N ARG A 245 -9.68 5.19 -23.65
CA ARG A 245 -8.75 6.02 -24.42
C ARG A 245 -7.77 5.16 -25.22
N THR A 246 -7.43 5.61 -26.42
CA THR A 246 -6.51 4.92 -27.32
C THR A 246 -5.04 5.20 -27.00
N ASP A 247 -4.75 6.33 -26.39
CA ASP A 247 -3.38 6.73 -26.07
C ASP A 247 -2.89 5.96 -24.83
N PRO A 248 -1.73 5.28 -24.91
CA PRO A 248 -1.19 4.59 -23.76
C PRO A 248 -0.80 5.59 -22.66
N PRO A 249 -0.92 5.20 -21.38
CA PRO A 249 -0.45 6.04 -20.28
C PRO A 249 1.05 6.30 -20.42
N LYS A 250 1.49 7.46 -19.90
CA LYS A 250 2.91 7.83 -19.96
C LYS A 250 3.74 6.91 -19.09
N GLN A 251 5.00 6.69 -19.45
CA GLN A 251 5.95 6.00 -18.61
C GLN A 251 7.17 6.90 -18.39
N VAL A 252 7.71 6.92 -17.18
CA VAL A 252 8.99 7.58 -16.87
C VAL A 252 10.14 6.58 -16.98
N GLN A 253 11.30 7.03 -17.46
CA GLN A 253 12.53 6.24 -17.53
C GLN A 253 13.33 6.44 -16.23
N VAL A 254 12.99 5.67 -15.20
CA VAL A 254 13.63 5.71 -13.87
C VAL A 254 13.57 4.33 -13.20
N GLY A 255 14.53 4.03 -12.32
CA GLY A 255 14.70 2.71 -11.69
C GLY A 255 15.40 1.71 -12.62
N TRP A 256 15.95 0.63 -12.06
CA TRP A 256 16.69 -0.40 -12.83
C TRP A 256 15.90 -0.96 -14.04
N PRO A 257 16.50 -1.11 -15.23
CA PRO A 257 17.91 -0.83 -15.57
C PRO A 257 18.21 0.64 -15.90
N TYR A 258 17.24 1.55 -15.82
CA TYR A 258 17.29 2.92 -16.37
C TYR A 258 17.72 4.01 -15.37
N ASN A 259 18.43 3.66 -14.30
CA ASN A 259 19.11 4.67 -13.47
C ASN A 259 20.40 5.12 -14.18
N GLY A 260 20.27 6.05 -15.13
CA GLY A 260 21.39 6.82 -15.68
C GLY A 260 21.70 8.00 -14.75
N TYR A 261 22.96 8.12 -14.33
CA TYR A 261 23.47 9.31 -13.65
C TYR A 261 23.60 10.49 -14.63
#